data_AF-A0AAD6CXA5-F1
#
_entry.id   AF-A0AAD6CXA5-F1
#
_cell.length_a   1.000
_cell.length_b   1.000
_cell.length_c   1.000
_cell.angle_alpha   90.00
_cell.angle_beta   90.00
_cell.angle_gamma   90.00
#
_symmetry.space_group_name_H-M   'P 1'
#
loop_
_entity.id
_entity.type
_entity.pdbx_description
1 polymer ?
#
loop_
_entity_poly.entity_id
_entity_poly.type
_entity_poly.pdbx_seq_one_letter_code
_entity_poly.pdbx_strand_id
1 'polypeptide(L)'
;MSIRDIAKKQGGSAIGVENGTTNHVTPKNHQEYEPSSEKNDSNLTADKAGIQSFEVSHKTFEVSLQSILDGSFQPSKDLHDLDNEFMAYMYRKLLDAEPYESHMTLHALNILRQDGRIPGPSRHGIKMFLKYSSETMAISWKVYKDFKHALASQNVLQDKQYLPDAASLTIHECPGCFTWLIQSRAIPASGFNSAGQSFFRLAFYEDRVDIARELLLAMSAEHILEPASIMADCRQQTVLEMSVMEAELFNICWTKIESNPNLDLSNVLGPRYSAHVCRHATPDLAVRMLARKIDLANIVKAFPLVAWPEMAQYHPSPASLFNWLVQRGCWPYSTEASPDTPLLAAAQYDRFEATNWLLWNNHNAWEQWKCAINAAERQTESSAHILDLFLTCISLAVPPHPLRWPQDVTCKVIEAACDQSQLSRAENLRITQDLAIQKLRCVTAAAPHPVVYTKESLLIAKRAGLTDLVNFLRAGNKEALRTLEDSC
;
A
#
# COMPACT_ATOMS: atom_id res chain seq x y z
N MET A 1 -5.92 4.96 -10.34
CA MET A 1 -6.95 4.54 -11.32
C MET A 1 -7.78 3.45 -10.65
N SER A 2 -9.09 3.66 -10.54
CA SER A 2 -10.01 2.75 -9.85
C SER A 2 -10.45 1.62 -10.80
N ILE A 3 -10.69 0.43 -10.26
CA ILE A 3 -11.20 -0.76 -10.98
C ILE A 3 -12.52 -0.46 -11.74
N ARG A 4 -13.24 0.61 -11.37
CA ARG A 4 -14.43 1.08 -12.11
C ARG A 4 -14.16 1.59 -13.52
N ASP A 5 -12.92 1.98 -13.86
CA ASP A 5 -12.62 2.62 -15.15
C ASP A 5 -12.41 1.61 -16.31
N ILE A 6 -12.25 0.31 -16.00
CA ILE A 6 -11.95 -0.72 -17.01
C ILE A 6 -13.24 -1.31 -17.62
N ALA A 7 -14.37 -1.26 -16.90
CA ALA A 7 -15.63 -1.87 -17.33
C ALA A 7 -16.41 -1.09 -18.42
N LYS A 8 -15.96 0.11 -18.81
CA LYS A 8 -16.67 0.96 -19.80
C LYS A 8 -16.12 0.92 -21.23
N LYS A 9 -15.05 0.19 -21.50
CA LYS A 9 -14.35 0.26 -22.81
C LYS A 9 -14.47 -0.97 -23.71
N GLN A 10 -15.18 -2.02 -23.31
CA GLN A 10 -15.36 -3.21 -24.14
C GLN A 10 -16.84 -3.59 -24.27
N GLY A 11 -17.56 -2.78 -25.03
CA GLY A 11 -18.90 -3.09 -25.51
C GLY A 11 -18.98 -2.77 -26.99
N GLY A 12 -18.77 -3.79 -27.84
CA GLY A 12 -18.97 -3.64 -29.28
C GLY A 12 -18.24 -4.70 -30.11
N SER A 13 -18.94 -5.79 -30.44
CA SER A 13 -19.20 -6.20 -31.83
C SER A 13 -19.63 -7.67 -31.86
N ALA A 14 -20.85 -7.89 -32.35
CA ALA A 14 -21.40 -9.20 -32.66
C ALA A 14 -21.05 -9.56 -34.10
N ILE A 15 -20.61 -10.81 -34.34
CA ILE A 15 -20.74 -11.51 -35.62
C ILE A 15 -21.05 -12.97 -35.30
N GLY A 16 -22.21 -13.43 -35.75
CA GLY A 16 -22.60 -14.84 -35.72
C GLY A 16 -22.21 -15.58 -36.98
N VAL A 17 -22.12 -16.90 -36.91
CA VAL A 17 -22.27 -17.85 -38.03
C VAL A 17 -22.81 -19.18 -37.48
N GLU A 18 -23.68 -19.77 -38.28
CA GLU A 18 -24.62 -20.86 -38.04
C GLU A 18 -24.06 -22.30 -38.15
N ASN A 19 -24.94 -23.23 -37.78
CA ASN A 19 -25.21 -24.57 -38.35
C ASN A 19 -24.39 -25.80 -37.90
N GLY A 20 -25.12 -26.87 -37.56
CA GLY A 20 -24.62 -28.25 -37.72
C GLY A 20 -25.15 -29.36 -36.82
N THR A 21 -26.43 -29.73 -36.97
CA THR A 21 -26.96 -31.12 -37.02
C THR A 21 -26.56 -32.21 -35.99
N THR A 22 -27.58 -32.61 -35.20
CA THR A 22 -28.13 -33.98 -34.98
C THR A 22 -27.20 -35.18 -34.77
N ASN A 23 -27.44 -35.92 -33.68
CA ASN A 23 -27.75 -37.35 -33.78
C ASN A 23 -28.59 -37.88 -32.61
N HIS A 24 -29.66 -38.58 -33.01
CA HIS A 24 -30.57 -39.41 -32.23
C HIS A 24 -29.86 -40.63 -31.63
N VAL A 25 -30.15 -40.96 -30.36
CA VAL A 25 -30.31 -42.34 -29.88
C VAL A 25 -31.39 -42.37 -28.80
N THR A 26 -32.41 -43.20 -29.01
CA THR A 26 -33.43 -43.66 -28.05
C THR A 26 -33.46 -45.20 -28.11
N PRO A 27 -34.26 -45.92 -27.30
CA PRO A 27 -34.30 -45.97 -25.84
C PRO A 27 -34.25 -47.45 -25.36
N LYS A 28 -34.21 -47.70 -24.04
CA LYS A 28 -34.58 -49.02 -23.47
C LYS A 28 -35.44 -48.87 -22.21
N ASN A 29 -36.74 -48.98 -22.44
CA ASN A 29 -37.74 -49.84 -21.81
C ASN A 29 -37.74 -50.18 -20.30
N HIS A 30 -38.99 -50.17 -19.82
CA HIS A 30 -39.62 -50.86 -18.67
C HIS A 30 -39.43 -50.15 -17.32
N GLN A 31 -40.46 -49.91 -16.51
CA GLN A 31 -41.69 -50.68 -16.30
C GLN A 31 -42.73 -49.80 -15.59
N GLU A 32 -44.00 -49.92 -16.02
CA GLU A 32 -45.17 -49.38 -15.32
C GLU A 32 -45.36 -50.08 -13.96
N TYR A 33 -45.68 -49.30 -12.93
CA TYR A 33 -46.28 -49.77 -11.69
C TYR A 33 -47.37 -48.77 -11.30
N GLU A 34 -48.63 -49.21 -11.36
CA GLU A 34 -49.76 -48.45 -10.82
C GLU A 34 -49.77 -48.49 -9.27
N PRO A 35 -50.32 -47.46 -8.61
CA PRO A 35 -50.17 -47.25 -7.18
C PRO A 35 -51.31 -47.91 -6.38
N SER A 36 -50.95 -48.55 -5.27
CA SER A 36 -51.88 -48.86 -4.19
C SER A 36 -52.03 -47.66 -3.26
N SER A 37 -53.20 -47.04 -3.32
CA SER A 37 -53.70 -46.06 -2.36
C SER A 37 -53.95 -46.73 -1.00
N GLU A 38 -53.38 -46.15 0.06
CA GLU A 38 -54.02 -45.86 1.36
C GLU A 38 -52.97 -45.82 2.49
N LYS A 39 -53.01 -44.73 3.27
CA LYS A 39 -52.12 -44.31 4.37
C LYS A 39 -50.94 -43.41 3.98
N ASN A 40 -51.22 -42.14 3.66
CA ASN A 40 -50.16 -41.09 3.68
C ASN A 40 -50.61 -39.66 4.01
N ASP A 41 -51.87 -39.42 4.42
CA ASP A 41 -52.34 -38.05 4.65
C ASP A 41 -51.89 -37.44 6.00
N SER A 42 -51.40 -38.24 6.95
CA SER A 42 -50.85 -37.75 8.22
C SER A 42 -49.36 -37.37 8.16
N ASN A 43 -48.60 -37.94 7.21
CA ASN A 43 -47.18 -37.59 7.03
C ASN A 43 -47.01 -36.39 6.09
N LEU A 44 -47.87 -36.23 5.08
CA LEU A 44 -47.81 -35.08 4.16
C LEU A 44 -48.22 -33.75 4.82
N THR A 45 -49.07 -33.81 5.86
CA THR A 45 -49.49 -32.65 6.65
C THR A 45 -48.48 -32.28 7.74
N ALA A 46 -47.81 -33.26 8.34
CA ALA A 46 -46.68 -33.03 9.24
C ALA A 46 -45.45 -32.48 8.51
N ASP A 47 -45.14 -32.98 7.31
CA ASP A 47 -44.06 -32.45 6.47
C ASP A 47 -44.38 -31.03 5.96
N LYS A 48 -45.64 -30.74 5.58
CA LYS A 48 -46.05 -29.38 5.20
C LYS A 48 -46.04 -28.41 6.38
N ALA A 49 -46.43 -28.84 7.57
CA ALA A 49 -46.35 -28.03 8.78
C ALA A 49 -44.90 -27.80 9.23
N GLY A 50 -44.03 -28.80 9.09
CA GLY A 50 -42.59 -28.68 9.33
C GLY A 50 -41.91 -27.73 8.34
N ILE A 51 -42.26 -27.81 7.05
CA ILE A 51 -41.75 -26.90 6.01
C ILE A 51 -42.28 -25.46 6.22
N GLN A 52 -43.56 -25.28 6.56
CA GLN A 52 -44.11 -23.96 6.89
C GLN A 52 -43.53 -23.37 8.18
N SER A 53 -43.32 -24.18 9.22
CA SER A 53 -42.66 -23.75 10.45
C SER A 53 -41.20 -23.36 10.17
N PHE A 54 -40.51 -24.08 9.29
CA PHE A 54 -39.15 -23.77 8.87
C PHE A 54 -39.09 -22.48 8.03
N GLU A 55 -40.04 -22.25 7.12
CA GLU A 55 -40.13 -21.01 6.32
C GLU A 55 -40.46 -19.77 7.17
N VAL A 56 -41.35 -19.91 8.16
CA VAL A 56 -41.68 -18.83 9.10
C VAL A 56 -40.47 -18.52 10.00
N SER A 57 -39.79 -19.55 10.50
CA SER A 57 -38.55 -19.42 11.27
C SER A 57 -37.46 -18.74 10.44
N HIS A 58 -37.27 -19.15 9.17
CA HIS A 58 -36.31 -18.55 8.24
C HIS A 58 -36.56 -17.06 7.99
N LYS A 59 -37.81 -16.63 7.72
CA LYS A 59 -38.14 -15.21 7.56
C LYS A 59 -37.93 -14.41 8.84
N THR A 60 -38.22 -15.01 9.98
CA THR A 60 -38.00 -14.39 11.30
C THR A 60 -36.50 -14.21 11.57
N PHE A 61 -35.67 -15.17 11.13
CA PHE A 61 -34.22 -15.07 11.22
C PHE A 61 -33.63 -14.01 10.28
N GLU A 62 -34.12 -13.87 9.05
CA GLU A 62 -33.67 -12.82 8.13
C GLU A 62 -33.99 -11.41 8.66
N VAL A 63 -35.19 -11.21 9.22
CA VAL A 63 -35.56 -9.95 9.87
C VAL A 63 -34.67 -9.66 11.09
N SER A 64 -34.37 -10.69 11.88
CA SER A 64 -33.49 -10.56 13.04
C SER A 64 -32.06 -10.21 12.63
N LEU A 65 -31.52 -10.86 11.59
CA LEU A 65 -30.20 -10.58 11.04
C LEU A 65 -30.12 -9.15 10.49
N GLN A 66 -31.12 -8.70 9.73
CA GLN A 66 -31.20 -7.32 9.24
C GLN A 66 -31.24 -6.30 10.40
N SER A 67 -32.01 -6.58 11.45
CA SER A 67 -32.07 -5.69 12.62
C SER A 67 -30.74 -5.57 13.38
N ILE A 68 -29.94 -6.66 13.42
CA ILE A 68 -28.59 -6.66 13.99
C ILE A 68 -27.67 -5.78 13.15
N LEU A 69 -27.72 -5.94 11.82
CA LEU A 69 -26.91 -5.17 10.88
C LEU A 69 -27.25 -3.67 10.92
N ASP A 70 -28.53 -3.33 11.08
CA ASP A 70 -29.01 -1.94 11.13
C ASP A 70 -28.81 -1.29 12.51
N GLY A 71 -28.26 -2.02 13.49
CA GLY A 71 -28.07 -1.53 14.87
C GLY A 71 -29.37 -1.25 15.63
N SER A 72 -30.53 -1.59 15.04
CA SER A 72 -31.87 -1.40 15.62
C SER A 72 -32.29 -2.55 16.52
N PHE A 73 -31.48 -3.61 16.59
CA PHE A 73 -31.70 -4.77 17.43
C PHE A 73 -31.71 -4.36 18.92
N GLN A 74 -32.91 -4.24 19.50
CA GLN A 74 -33.10 -4.13 20.93
C GLN A 74 -33.14 -5.52 21.56
N PRO A 75 -32.31 -5.80 22.58
CA PRO A 75 -32.39 -7.06 23.28
C PRO A 75 -33.70 -7.10 24.05
N SER A 76 -34.74 -7.70 23.48
CA SER A 76 -35.88 -8.12 24.28
C SER A 76 -35.41 -9.17 25.30
N LYS A 77 -36.30 -9.56 26.23
CA LYS A 77 -36.08 -10.66 27.18
C LYS A 77 -35.71 -12.00 26.50
N ASP A 78 -35.70 -12.07 25.17
CA ASP A 78 -35.49 -13.26 24.35
C ASP A 78 -34.00 -13.52 24.01
N LEU A 79 -33.05 -12.66 24.42
CA LEU A 79 -31.60 -12.97 24.26
C LEU A 79 -31.12 -14.15 25.11
N HIS A 80 -31.91 -14.57 26.11
CA HIS A 80 -31.65 -15.82 26.83
C HIS A 80 -31.79 -17.05 25.91
N ASP A 81 -32.49 -16.89 24.79
CA ASP A 81 -32.70 -17.90 23.75
C ASP A 81 -32.02 -17.46 22.44
N LEU A 82 -30.71 -17.17 22.48
CA LEU A 82 -29.86 -17.57 21.33
C LEU A 82 -29.91 -19.10 21.28
N ASP A 83 -31.05 -19.62 20.84
CA ASP A 83 -31.36 -21.02 20.88
C ASP A 83 -30.48 -21.77 19.87
N ASN A 84 -30.47 -23.10 20.03
CA ASN A 84 -29.67 -23.95 19.15
C ASN A 84 -30.10 -23.81 17.68
N GLU A 85 -31.35 -23.38 17.40
CA GLU A 85 -31.86 -23.20 16.04
C GLU A 85 -31.27 -21.96 15.37
N PHE A 86 -31.22 -20.82 16.06
CA PHE A 86 -30.54 -19.62 15.57
C PHE A 86 -29.06 -19.90 15.29
N MET A 87 -28.37 -20.54 16.23
CA MET A 87 -26.96 -20.86 16.05
C MET A 87 -26.74 -21.84 14.89
N ALA A 88 -27.59 -22.86 14.75
CA ALA A 88 -27.56 -23.78 13.62
C ALA A 88 -27.82 -23.07 12.28
N TYR A 89 -28.74 -22.10 12.25
CA TYR A 89 -29.01 -21.26 11.07
C TYR A 89 -27.78 -20.45 10.68
N MET A 90 -27.15 -19.76 11.63
CA MET A 90 -25.94 -18.97 11.38
C MET A 90 -24.79 -19.85 10.89
N TYR A 91 -24.59 -21.02 11.50
CA TYR A 91 -23.58 -21.97 11.07
C TYR A 91 -23.83 -22.49 9.66
N ARG A 92 -25.10 -22.79 9.32
CA ARG A 92 -25.46 -23.19 7.97
C ARG A 92 -25.22 -22.07 6.96
N LYS A 93 -25.60 -20.83 7.27
CA LYS A 93 -25.35 -19.68 6.40
C LYS A 93 -23.86 -19.43 6.17
N LEU A 94 -23.01 -19.63 7.17
CA LEU A 94 -21.56 -19.54 6.99
C LEU A 94 -20.99 -20.62 6.05
N LEU A 95 -21.62 -21.79 5.97
CA LEU A 95 -21.12 -22.94 5.22
C LEU A 95 -21.74 -23.11 3.83
N ASP A 96 -23.00 -22.72 3.64
CA ASP A 96 -23.76 -23.06 2.44
C ASP A 96 -24.17 -21.83 1.60
N ALA A 97 -24.04 -20.62 2.15
CA ALA A 97 -24.55 -19.42 1.49
C ALA A 97 -23.55 -18.82 0.49
N GLU A 98 -24.04 -17.90 -0.35
CA GLU A 98 -23.18 -17.11 -1.22
C GLU A 98 -22.15 -16.29 -0.41
N PRO A 99 -21.02 -15.90 -1.02
CA PRO A 99 -19.95 -15.17 -0.32
C PRO A 99 -20.42 -13.95 0.47
N TYR A 100 -21.33 -13.16 -0.10
CA TYR A 100 -21.88 -11.98 0.55
C TYR A 100 -22.71 -12.35 1.78
N GLU A 101 -23.62 -13.31 1.67
CA GLU A 101 -24.44 -13.77 2.81
C GLU A 101 -23.58 -14.38 3.92
N SER A 102 -22.55 -15.14 3.55
CA SER A 102 -21.56 -15.68 4.50
C SER A 102 -20.82 -14.55 5.23
N HIS A 103 -20.41 -13.50 4.52
CA HIS A 103 -19.81 -12.30 5.12
C HIS A 103 -20.79 -11.60 6.08
N MET A 104 -22.02 -11.33 5.66
CA MET A 104 -23.02 -10.66 6.50
C MET A 104 -23.35 -11.46 7.77
N THR A 105 -23.41 -12.79 7.64
CA THR A 105 -23.60 -13.72 8.77
C THR A 105 -22.43 -13.63 9.75
N LEU A 106 -21.19 -13.64 9.25
CA LEU A 106 -19.99 -13.48 10.06
C LEU A 106 -19.96 -12.10 10.75
N HIS A 107 -20.34 -11.04 10.03
CA HIS A 107 -20.39 -9.69 10.55
C HIS A 107 -21.39 -9.56 11.69
N ALA A 108 -22.61 -10.09 11.53
CA ALA A 108 -23.61 -10.13 12.58
C ALA A 108 -23.11 -10.89 13.82
N LEU A 109 -22.45 -12.05 13.66
CA LEU A 109 -21.83 -12.77 14.79
C LEU A 109 -20.73 -11.95 15.47
N ASN A 110 -19.94 -11.21 14.71
CA ASN A 110 -18.89 -10.37 15.28
C ASN A 110 -19.47 -9.18 16.07
N ILE A 111 -20.54 -8.53 15.58
CA ILE A 111 -21.26 -7.47 16.32
C ILE A 111 -21.77 -8.04 17.65
N LEU A 112 -22.51 -9.15 17.60
CA LEU A 112 -23.08 -9.77 18.80
C LEU A 112 -21.97 -10.14 19.82
N ARG A 113 -20.80 -10.59 19.33
CA ARG A 113 -19.63 -10.89 20.16
C ARG A 113 -19.07 -9.64 20.85
N GLN A 114 -18.87 -8.55 20.09
CA GLN A 114 -18.28 -7.30 20.57
C GLN A 114 -19.17 -6.59 21.59
N ASP A 115 -20.48 -6.58 21.37
CA ASP A 115 -21.46 -5.97 22.28
C ASP A 115 -21.66 -6.78 23.57
N GLY A 116 -20.97 -7.91 23.73
CA GLY A 116 -21.13 -8.79 24.87
C GLY A 116 -22.50 -9.48 24.93
N ARG A 117 -23.28 -9.41 23.85
CA ARG A 117 -24.65 -9.94 23.76
C ARG A 117 -24.71 -11.47 23.66
N ILE A 118 -23.63 -12.11 23.24
CA ILE A 118 -23.56 -13.58 23.20
C ILE A 118 -23.24 -14.13 24.60
N PRO A 119 -24.02 -15.08 25.15
CA PRO A 119 -23.69 -15.76 26.41
C PRO A 119 -22.30 -16.45 26.35
N GLY A 120 -21.63 -16.56 27.50
CA GLY A 120 -20.29 -17.16 27.60
C GLY A 120 -20.15 -18.54 26.91
N PRO A 121 -21.07 -19.50 27.15
CA PRO A 121 -21.05 -20.80 26.49
C PRO A 121 -21.18 -20.70 24.96
N SER A 122 -22.06 -19.84 24.46
CA SER A 122 -22.27 -19.64 23.02
C SER A 122 -21.07 -18.95 22.34
N ARG A 123 -20.37 -18.04 23.04
CA ARG A 123 -19.09 -17.49 22.54
C ARG A 123 -18.04 -18.57 22.37
N HIS A 124 -17.95 -19.49 23.32
CA HIS A 124 -17.08 -20.65 23.21
C HIS A 124 -17.51 -21.55 22.05
N GLY A 125 -18.82 -21.84 21.92
CA GLY A 125 -19.38 -22.62 20.83
C GLY A 125 -19.03 -22.06 19.45
N ILE A 126 -19.19 -20.75 19.23
CA ILE A 126 -18.83 -20.08 17.97
C ILE A 126 -17.33 -20.18 17.70
N LYS A 127 -16.50 -19.91 18.71
CA LYS A 127 -15.04 -20.03 18.56
C LYS A 127 -14.64 -21.47 18.18
N MET A 128 -15.28 -22.46 18.79
CA MET A 128 -15.03 -23.87 18.48
C MET A 128 -15.55 -24.22 17.08
N PHE A 129 -16.75 -23.77 16.70
CA PHE A 129 -17.28 -23.94 15.36
C PHE A 129 -16.32 -23.39 14.30
N LEU A 130 -15.92 -22.12 14.41
CA LEU A 130 -14.97 -21.51 13.47
C LEU A 130 -13.65 -22.29 13.36
N LYS A 131 -13.17 -22.84 14.49
CA LYS A 131 -11.94 -23.63 14.52
C LYS A 131 -12.10 -25.03 13.89
N TYR A 132 -13.21 -25.72 14.14
CA TYR A 132 -13.41 -27.11 13.69
C TYR A 132 -14.05 -27.20 12.30
N SER A 133 -14.73 -26.15 11.86
CA SER A 133 -15.32 -26.06 10.53
C SER A 133 -14.41 -25.38 9.51
N SER A 134 -13.14 -25.12 9.86
CA SER A 134 -12.17 -24.42 9.00
C SER A 134 -12.03 -25.08 7.62
N GLU A 135 -11.98 -26.41 7.56
CA GLU A 135 -11.88 -27.15 6.30
C GLU A 135 -13.17 -27.02 5.46
N THR A 136 -14.33 -27.14 6.08
CA THR A 136 -15.62 -27.00 5.41
C THR A 136 -15.83 -25.57 4.90
N MET A 137 -15.49 -24.58 5.71
CA MET A 137 -15.51 -23.16 5.32
C MET A 137 -14.55 -22.92 4.15
N ALA A 138 -13.32 -23.44 4.22
CA ALA A 138 -12.35 -23.29 3.16
C ALA A 138 -12.84 -23.88 1.83
N ILE A 139 -13.49 -25.05 1.86
CA ILE A 139 -14.09 -25.65 0.65
C ILE A 139 -15.23 -24.78 0.11
N SER A 140 -16.17 -24.39 0.97
CA SER A 140 -17.34 -23.59 0.58
C SER A 140 -16.93 -22.23 -0.01
N TRP A 141 -16.02 -21.55 0.67
CA TRP A 141 -15.52 -20.23 0.29
C TRP A 141 -14.44 -20.32 -0.79
N LYS A 142 -14.05 -21.52 -1.23
CA LYS A 142 -12.97 -21.77 -2.21
C LYS A 142 -11.67 -21.08 -1.79
N VAL A 143 -11.36 -21.17 -0.51
CA VAL A 143 -10.11 -20.72 0.09
C VAL A 143 -9.11 -21.88 0.08
N TYR A 144 -7.93 -21.62 -0.46
CA TYR A 144 -6.82 -22.57 -0.47
C TYR A 144 -5.89 -22.28 0.69
N LYS A 145 -5.24 -23.32 1.20
CA LYS A 145 -4.52 -23.26 2.48
C LYS A 145 -3.14 -22.60 2.39
N ASP A 146 -2.50 -22.75 1.24
CA ASP A 146 -1.13 -22.33 0.94
C ASP A 146 -0.96 -22.22 -0.58
N PHE A 147 0.22 -21.77 -1.02
CA PHE A 147 0.53 -21.58 -2.43
C PHE A 147 0.43 -22.89 -3.21
N LYS A 148 0.92 -24.01 -2.65
CA LYS A 148 0.93 -25.31 -3.32
C LYS A 148 -0.48 -25.83 -3.57
N HIS A 149 -1.39 -25.67 -2.60
CA HIS A 149 -2.79 -26.05 -2.73
C HIS A 149 -3.52 -25.18 -3.76
N ALA A 150 -3.26 -23.86 -3.75
CA ALA A 150 -3.80 -22.96 -4.75
C ALA A 150 -3.31 -23.34 -6.16
N LEU A 151 -2.01 -23.58 -6.32
CA LEU A 151 -1.38 -23.96 -7.59
C LEU A 151 -1.92 -25.30 -8.13
N ALA A 152 -2.08 -26.31 -7.26
CA ALA A 152 -2.68 -27.58 -7.63
C ALA A 152 -4.13 -27.44 -8.13
N SER A 153 -4.80 -26.35 -7.73
CA SER A 153 -6.19 -26.05 -8.08
C SER A 153 -6.31 -25.04 -9.23
N GLN A 154 -5.19 -24.67 -9.90
CA GLN A 154 -5.15 -23.60 -10.89
C GLN A 154 -6.12 -23.77 -12.05
N ASN A 155 -6.33 -25.00 -12.52
CA ASN A 155 -7.27 -25.29 -13.61
C ASN A 155 -8.72 -24.96 -13.26
N VAL A 156 -9.08 -24.96 -11.97
CA VAL A 156 -10.43 -24.61 -11.49
C VAL A 156 -10.62 -23.09 -11.40
N LEU A 157 -9.52 -22.34 -11.32
CA LEU A 157 -9.51 -20.88 -11.13
C LEU A 157 -9.67 -20.08 -12.43
N GLN A 158 -9.31 -20.66 -13.57
CA GLN A 158 -9.33 -19.96 -14.87
C GLN A 158 -10.74 -19.74 -15.45
N ASP A 159 -11.76 -20.41 -14.89
CA ASP A 159 -13.07 -20.57 -15.54
C ASP A 159 -14.21 -19.68 -14.96
N LYS A 160 -13.92 -18.75 -14.04
CA LYS A 160 -14.98 -18.00 -13.34
C LYS A 160 -14.76 -16.49 -13.30
N GLN A 161 -15.85 -15.75 -13.51
CA GLN A 161 -15.93 -14.32 -13.20
C GLN A 161 -15.44 -14.08 -11.77
N TYR A 162 -14.60 -13.04 -11.60
CA TYR A 162 -13.97 -12.62 -10.35
C TYR A 162 -15.01 -12.16 -9.30
N LEU A 163 -15.75 -13.10 -8.73
CA LEU A 163 -16.56 -12.85 -7.55
C LEU A 163 -15.68 -13.06 -6.32
N PRO A 164 -15.56 -12.06 -5.43
CA PRO A 164 -14.78 -12.21 -4.21
C PRO A 164 -15.44 -13.26 -3.31
N ASP A 165 -14.65 -14.18 -2.77
CA ASP A 165 -15.10 -15.07 -1.70
C ASP A 165 -15.32 -14.30 -0.38
N ALA A 166 -15.98 -14.95 0.58
CA ALA A 166 -16.36 -14.32 1.83
C ALA A 166 -15.15 -13.84 2.66
N ALA A 167 -14.00 -14.55 2.62
CA ALA A 167 -12.81 -14.10 3.32
C ALA A 167 -12.21 -12.86 2.65
N SER A 168 -12.13 -12.84 1.31
CA SER A 168 -11.71 -11.65 0.56
C SER A 168 -12.60 -10.43 0.83
N LEU A 169 -13.93 -10.62 0.87
CA LEU A 169 -14.89 -9.57 1.23
C LEU A 169 -14.61 -9.00 2.62
N THR A 170 -14.31 -9.85 3.60
CA THR A 170 -14.03 -9.35 4.96
C THR A 170 -12.75 -8.51 5.04
N ILE A 171 -11.74 -8.71 4.18
CA ILE A 171 -10.56 -7.82 4.14
C ILE A 171 -10.97 -6.41 3.69
N HIS A 172 -11.85 -6.32 2.70
CA HIS A 172 -12.29 -5.06 2.11
C HIS A 172 -13.32 -4.33 2.99
N GLU A 173 -14.36 -5.05 3.41
CA GLU A 173 -15.59 -4.50 4.01
C GLU A 173 -15.63 -4.59 5.55
N CYS A 174 -15.04 -5.62 6.16
CA CYS A 174 -15.06 -5.82 7.61
C CYS A 174 -13.70 -6.33 8.17
N PRO A 175 -12.67 -5.47 8.27
CA PRO A 175 -11.35 -5.88 8.76
C PRO A 175 -11.37 -6.63 10.09
N GLY A 176 -12.23 -6.19 11.04
CA GLY A 176 -12.40 -6.86 12.33
C GLY A 176 -12.93 -8.30 12.23
N CYS A 177 -13.78 -8.58 11.23
CA CYS A 177 -14.24 -9.93 10.93
C CYS A 177 -13.08 -10.80 10.43
N PHE A 178 -12.24 -10.26 9.55
CA PHE A 178 -11.08 -10.99 9.02
C PHE A 178 -10.04 -11.28 10.11
N THR A 179 -9.72 -10.31 10.96
CA THR A 179 -8.86 -10.52 12.15
C THR A 179 -9.39 -11.64 13.03
N TRP A 180 -10.72 -11.69 13.24
CA TRP A 180 -11.34 -12.74 14.03
C TRP A 180 -11.23 -14.12 13.39
N LEU A 181 -11.33 -14.22 12.05
CA LEU A 181 -11.10 -15.47 11.32
C LEU A 181 -9.66 -15.99 11.49
N ILE A 182 -8.65 -15.11 11.38
CA ILE A 182 -7.24 -15.45 11.61
C ILE A 182 -7.03 -15.95 13.05
N GLN A 183 -7.48 -15.18 14.03
CA GLN A 183 -7.29 -15.51 15.46
C GLN A 183 -7.99 -16.81 15.88
N SER A 184 -9.12 -17.12 15.23
CA SER A 184 -9.86 -18.36 15.46
C SER A 184 -9.29 -19.55 14.69
N ARG A 185 -8.28 -19.32 13.82
CA ARG A 185 -7.74 -20.31 12.86
C ARG A 185 -8.79 -20.87 11.92
N ALA A 186 -9.84 -20.09 11.63
CA ALA A 186 -10.89 -20.46 10.70
C ALA A 186 -10.38 -20.46 9.25
N ILE A 187 -9.45 -19.55 8.97
CA ILE A 187 -8.71 -19.48 7.71
C ILE A 187 -7.21 -19.53 7.99
N PRO A 188 -6.41 -20.15 7.12
CA PRO A 188 -4.96 -20.14 7.24
C PRO A 188 -4.40 -18.77 6.83
N ALA A 189 -3.40 -18.29 7.56
CA ALA A 189 -2.75 -17.00 7.27
C ALA A 189 -2.02 -17.01 5.91
N SER A 190 -1.45 -18.15 5.52
CA SER A 190 -0.87 -18.41 4.20
C SER A 190 -1.92 -18.64 3.10
N GLY A 191 -3.21 -18.44 3.40
CA GLY A 191 -4.30 -18.82 2.53
C GLY A 191 -4.40 -17.96 1.26
N PHE A 192 -5.01 -18.54 0.25
CA PHE A 192 -5.28 -17.92 -1.05
C PHE A 192 -6.78 -17.92 -1.31
N ASN A 193 -7.22 -16.86 -1.96
CA ASN A 193 -8.60 -16.68 -2.34
C ASN A 193 -8.97 -17.46 -3.61
N SER A 194 -10.24 -17.39 -4.00
CA SER A 194 -10.76 -18.02 -5.22
C SER A 194 -10.26 -17.38 -6.53
N ALA A 195 -9.46 -16.32 -6.46
CA ALA A 195 -8.79 -15.68 -7.59
C ALA A 195 -7.28 -16.00 -7.63
N GLY A 196 -6.81 -16.92 -6.77
CA GLY A 196 -5.40 -17.31 -6.74
C GLY A 196 -4.46 -16.25 -6.15
N GLN A 197 -4.98 -15.31 -5.36
CA GLN A 197 -4.21 -14.30 -4.65
C GLN A 197 -4.13 -14.63 -3.16
N SER A 198 -2.94 -14.51 -2.57
CA SER A 198 -2.79 -14.66 -1.13
C SER A 198 -3.56 -13.58 -0.38
N PHE A 199 -4.05 -13.87 0.81
CA PHE A 199 -4.69 -12.86 1.65
C PHE A 199 -3.74 -11.72 2.02
N PHE A 200 -2.44 -12.00 2.14
CA PHE A 200 -1.43 -10.96 2.35
C PHE A 200 -1.40 -9.98 1.18
N ARG A 201 -1.40 -10.48 -0.06
CA ARG A 201 -1.40 -9.66 -1.27
C ARG A 201 -2.63 -8.74 -1.30
N LEU A 202 -3.81 -9.29 -1.00
CA LEU A 202 -5.05 -8.52 -0.94
C LEU A 202 -4.96 -7.40 0.11
N ALA A 203 -4.62 -7.75 1.35
CA ALA A 203 -4.48 -6.77 2.43
C ALA A 203 -3.46 -5.68 2.10
N PHE A 204 -2.34 -6.06 1.48
CA PHE A 204 -1.29 -5.13 1.07
C PHE A 204 -1.76 -4.14 -0.01
N TYR A 205 -2.47 -4.59 -1.05
CA TYR A 205 -2.98 -3.69 -2.10
C TYR A 205 -4.18 -2.85 -1.68
N GLU A 206 -4.95 -3.30 -0.70
CA GLU A 206 -6.07 -2.57 -0.10
C GLU A 206 -5.63 -1.58 1.00
N ASP A 207 -4.31 -1.40 1.18
CA ASP A 207 -3.71 -0.53 2.21
C ASP A 207 -4.19 -0.88 3.63
N ARG A 208 -4.34 -2.18 3.91
CA ARG A 208 -4.70 -2.75 5.22
C ARG A 208 -3.46 -3.31 5.92
N VAL A 209 -2.55 -2.41 6.30
CA VAL A 209 -1.25 -2.74 6.92
C VAL A 209 -1.43 -3.52 8.23
N ASP A 210 -2.47 -3.21 8.99
CA ASP A 210 -2.84 -3.92 10.22
C ASP A 210 -3.17 -5.40 9.98
N ILE A 211 -3.98 -5.70 8.96
CA ILE A 211 -4.27 -7.08 8.55
C ILE A 211 -3.02 -7.76 8.00
N ALA A 212 -2.28 -7.09 7.12
CA ALA A 212 -1.05 -7.64 6.54
C ALA A 212 -0.06 -8.05 7.64
N ARG A 213 0.06 -7.24 8.69
CA ARG A 213 0.85 -7.55 9.89
C ARG A 213 0.34 -8.78 10.62
N GLU A 214 -0.96 -8.85 10.94
CA GLU A 214 -1.54 -10.02 11.63
C GLU A 214 -1.32 -11.33 10.85
N LEU A 215 -1.47 -11.26 9.52
CA LEU A 215 -1.19 -12.38 8.63
C LEU A 215 0.28 -12.81 8.72
N LEU A 216 1.24 -11.88 8.60
CA LEU A 216 2.66 -12.20 8.72
C LEU A 216 3.03 -12.79 10.07
N LEU A 217 2.48 -12.26 11.17
CA LEU A 217 2.69 -12.78 12.52
C LEU A 217 2.23 -14.24 12.64
N ALA A 218 1.14 -14.60 11.97
CA ALA A 218 0.59 -15.95 11.94
C ALA A 218 1.24 -16.90 10.90
N MET A 219 1.95 -16.39 9.88
CA MET A 219 2.63 -17.20 8.87
C MET A 219 3.94 -17.84 9.37
N SER A 220 4.29 -18.99 8.80
CA SER A 220 5.63 -19.59 8.94
C SER A 220 6.63 -18.94 7.98
N ALA A 221 7.92 -19.14 8.24
CA ALA A 221 8.99 -18.55 7.43
C ALA A 221 9.00 -19.09 5.98
N GLU A 222 8.61 -20.35 5.77
CA GLU A 222 8.52 -20.98 4.45
C GLU A 222 7.48 -20.29 3.57
N HIS A 223 6.28 -20.02 4.12
CA HIS A 223 5.19 -19.37 3.37
C HIS A 223 5.51 -17.91 3.00
N ILE A 224 6.36 -17.24 3.77
CA ILE A 224 6.82 -15.87 3.46
C ILE A 224 7.67 -15.85 2.17
N LEU A 225 8.31 -16.98 1.83
CA LEU A 225 9.13 -17.13 0.63
C LEU A 225 8.33 -17.62 -0.58
N GLU A 226 7.05 -17.96 -0.41
CA GLU A 226 6.21 -18.39 -1.53
C GLU A 226 5.66 -17.19 -2.31
N PRO A 227 5.39 -17.34 -3.62
CA PRO A 227 4.76 -16.29 -4.40
C PRO A 227 3.38 -15.93 -3.85
N ALA A 228 3.08 -14.64 -3.77
CA ALA A 228 1.83 -14.12 -3.23
C ALA A 228 0.64 -14.22 -4.20
N SER A 229 0.85 -14.78 -5.40
CA SER A 229 -0.15 -15.05 -6.44
C SER A 229 0.27 -16.24 -7.30
N ILE A 230 -0.71 -17.05 -7.73
CA ILE A 230 -0.52 -18.14 -8.71
C ILE A 230 -0.94 -17.74 -10.14
N MET A 231 -1.42 -16.51 -10.32
CA MET A 231 -1.87 -16.02 -11.63
C MET A 231 -0.68 -15.70 -12.53
N ALA A 232 -0.67 -16.22 -13.76
CA ALA A 232 0.46 -16.12 -14.69
C ALA A 232 0.66 -14.71 -15.24
N ASP A 233 -0.40 -13.89 -15.28
CA ASP A 233 -0.37 -12.48 -15.68
C ASP A 233 0.16 -11.56 -14.57
N CYS A 234 0.16 -12.06 -13.33
CA CYS A 234 0.70 -11.35 -12.18
C CYS A 234 2.20 -11.61 -12.06
N ARG A 235 2.96 -10.57 -11.69
CA ARG A 235 4.33 -10.77 -11.24
C ARG A 235 4.30 -11.70 -10.02
N GLN A 236 5.01 -12.82 -10.10
CA GLN A 236 5.16 -13.79 -9.01
C GLN A 236 6.10 -13.26 -7.92
N GLN A 237 5.69 -12.17 -7.27
CA GLN A 237 6.41 -11.61 -6.14
C GLN A 237 6.16 -12.47 -4.91
N THR A 238 7.19 -12.74 -4.12
CA THR A 238 7.01 -13.39 -2.81
C THR A 238 6.42 -12.42 -1.79
N VAL A 239 5.88 -12.96 -0.69
CA VAL A 239 5.41 -12.14 0.44
C VAL A 239 6.56 -11.28 0.99
N LEU A 240 7.77 -11.83 1.10
CA LEU A 240 8.97 -11.06 1.46
C LEU A 240 9.23 -9.90 0.49
N GLU A 241 9.22 -10.16 -0.82
CA GLU A 241 9.48 -9.13 -1.84
C GLU A 241 8.42 -8.03 -1.84
N MET A 242 7.17 -8.35 -1.52
CA MET A 242 6.12 -7.33 -1.34
C MET A 242 6.37 -6.50 -0.07
N SER A 243 6.84 -7.14 1.00
CA SER A 243 7.05 -6.47 2.30
C SER A 243 8.18 -5.44 2.30
N VAL A 244 9.14 -5.49 1.36
CA VAL A 244 10.27 -4.52 1.28
C VAL A 244 9.83 -3.06 1.10
N MET A 245 8.58 -2.82 0.73
CA MET A 245 8.03 -1.48 0.60
C MET A 245 7.70 -0.85 1.97
N GLU A 246 7.44 -1.69 2.98
CA GLU A 246 6.97 -1.29 4.32
C GLU A 246 7.91 -1.82 5.41
N ALA A 247 8.58 -0.92 6.12
CA ALA A 247 9.64 -1.29 7.08
C ALA A 247 9.15 -2.22 8.19
N GLU A 248 7.94 -2.00 8.73
CA GLU A 248 7.35 -2.86 9.76
C GLU A 248 7.13 -4.29 9.24
N LEU A 249 6.50 -4.43 8.07
CA LEU A 249 6.20 -5.72 7.47
C LEU A 249 7.49 -6.47 7.09
N PHE A 250 8.46 -5.79 6.48
CA PHE A 250 9.76 -6.38 6.16
C PHE A 250 10.48 -6.89 7.40
N ASN A 251 10.49 -6.12 8.50
CA ASN A 251 11.16 -6.55 9.73
C ASN A 251 10.51 -7.80 10.34
N ILE A 252 9.19 -7.94 10.27
CA ILE A 252 8.49 -9.17 10.70
C ILE A 252 8.91 -10.35 9.84
N CYS A 253 8.91 -10.18 8.51
CA CYS A 253 9.35 -11.20 7.57
C CYS A 253 10.80 -11.63 7.84
N TRP A 254 11.71 -10.65 7.92
CA TRP A 254 13.13 -10.87 8.11
C TRP A 254 13.42 -11.60 9.42
N THR A 255 12.78 -11.20 10.53
CA THR A 255 12.97 -11.84 11.85
C THR A 255 12.61 -13.32 11.82
N LYS A 256 11.52 -13.68 11.13
CA LYS A 256 11.09 -15.09 10.98
C LYS A 256 12.05 -15.89 10.10
N ILE A 257 12.51 -15.31 9.00
CA ILE A 257 13.45 -15.95 8.07
C ILE A 257 14.81 -16.15 8.72
N GLU A 258 15.32 -15.12 9.41
CA GLU A 258 16.61 -15.15 10.10
C GLU A 258 16.64 -16.23 11.18
N SER A 259 15.54 -16.39 11.91
CA SER A 259 15.40 -17.40 12.97
C SER A 259 15.36 -18.85 12.46
N ASN A 260 15.21 -19.07 11.15
CA ASN A 260 15.15 -20.40 10.55
C ASN A 260 16.41 -20.68 9.70
N PRO A 261 17.44 -21.34 10.26
CA PRO A 261 18.73 -21.53 9.58
C PRO A 261 18.63 -22.46 8.37
N ASN A 262 17.59 -23.31 8.31
CA ASN A 262 17.40 -24.33 7.28
C ASN A 262 16.88 -23.76 5.94
N LEU A 263 16.41 -22.51 5.94
CA LEU A 263 15.97 -21.86 4.70
C LEU A 263 17.17 -21.53 3.82
N ASP A 264 17.10 -21.93 2.55
CA ASP A 264 18.00 -21.43 1.51
C ASP A 264 17.51 -20.07 1.03
N LEU A 265 18.40 -19.08 1.07
CA LEU A 265 18.12 -17.69 0.73
C LEU A 265 18.84 -17.23 -0.54
N SER A 266 19.50 -18.16 -1.24
CA SER A 266 20.36 -17.87 -2.39
C SER A 266 19.68 -17.11 -3.54
N ASN A 267 18.35 -17.21 -3.68
CA ASN A 267 17.57 -16.56 -4.74
C ASN A 267 16.23 -15.97 -4.25
N VAL A 268 16.14 -15.63 -2.97
CA VAL A 268 14.86 -15.27 -2.33
C VAL A 268 14.41 -13.84 -2.62
N LEU A 269 15.36 -12.92 -2.78
CA LEU A 269 15.08 -11.54 -3.16
C LEU A 269 15.52 -11.32 -4.60
N GLY A 270 14.56 -11.10 -5.48
CA GLY A 270 14.84 -10.73 -6.86
C GLY A 270 15.71 -9.46 -6.93
N PRO A 271 16.54 -9.32 -7.98
CA PRO A 271 17.44 -8.19 -8.20
C PRO A 271 16.83 -6.79 -8.00
N ARG A 272 15.55 -6.65 -8.34
CA ARG A 272 14.80 -5.40 -8.22
C ARG A 272 14.39 -5.10 -6.78
N TYR A 273 13.97 -6.11 -6.02
CA TYR A 273 13.44 -5.95 -4.66
C TYR A 273 14.54 -5.88 -3.62
N SER A 274 15.69 -6.51 -3.91
CA SER A 274 16.87 -6.43 -3.06
C SER A 274 17.35 -4.98 -2.88
N ALA A 275 17.25 -4.13 -3.91
CA ALA A 275 17.56 -2.71 -3.80
C ALA A 275 16.57 -1.93 -2.92
N HIS A 276 15.29 -2.34 -2.88
CA HIS A 276 14.27 -1.69 -2.05
C HIS A 276 14.43 -1.99 -0.56
N VAL A 277 15.11 -3.08 -0.18
CA VAL A 277 15.48 -3.33 1.23
C VAL A 277 16.29 -2.17 1.80
N CYS A 278 17.10 -1.51 0.96
CA CYS A 278 17.91 -0.37 1.38
C CYS A 278 17.06 0.83 1.88
N ARG A 279 15.75 0.89 1.59
CA ARG A 279 14.85 1.95 2.09
C ARG A 279 14.78 2.02 3.61
N HIS A 280 15.07 0.94 4.31
CA HIS A 280 14.96 0.89 5.77
C HIS A 280 16.09 0.05 6.41
N ALA A 281 17.13 -0.28 5.63
CA ALA A 281 18.24 -1.08 6.10
C ALA A 281 19.15 -0.28 7.06
N THR A 282 19.45 -0.86 8.21
CA THR A 282 20.53 -0.36 9.08
C THR A 282 21.83 -1.11 8.80
N PRO A 283 22.99 -0.57 9.20
CA PRO A 283 24.24 -1.34 9.18
C PRO A 283 24.14 -2.69 9.91
N ASP A 284 23.41 -2.74 11.03
CA ASP A 284 23.15 -3.97 11.78
C ASP A 284 22.35 -4.99 10.94
N LEU A 285 21.25 -4.55 10.34
CA LEU A 285 20.44 -5.40 9.45
C LEU A 285 21.29 -5.90 8.28
N ALA A 286 22.12 -5.05 7.68
CA ALA A 286 23.01 -5.45 6.58
C ALA A 286 24.03 -6.53 7.03
N VAL A 287 24.57 -6.45 8.25
CA VAL A 287 25.45 -7.49 8.80
C VAL A 287 24.68 -8.80 9.05
N ARG A 288 23.47 -8.73 9.60
CA ARG A 288 22.59 -9.90 9.82
C ARG A 288 22.19 -10.57 8.50
N MET A 289 21.84 -9.80 7.48
CA MET A 289 21.59 -10.28 6.13
C MET A 289 22.82 -10.95 5.51
N LEU A 290 24.00 -10.38 5.71
CA LEU A 290 25.26 -10.97 5.23
C LEU A 290 25.56 -12.32 5.90
N ALA A 291 25.28 -12.47 7.19
CA ALA A 291 25.41 -13.76 7.90
C ALA A 291 24.49 -14.84 7.31
N ARG A 292 23.41 -14.42 6.66
CA ARG A 292 22.46 -15.26 5.89
C ARG A 292 22.75 -15.28 4.39
N LYS A 293 23.98 -14.92 3.98
CA LYS A 293 24.50 -14.89 2.60
C LYS A 293 23.82 -13.89 1.66
N ILE A 294 23.12 -12.89 2.20
CA ILE A 294 22.55 -11.79 1.41
C ILE A 294 23.46 -10.56 1.59
N ASP A 295 24.31 -10.30 0.60
CA ASP A 295 25.25 -9.18 0.63
C ASP A 295 24.62 -7.91 0.05
N LEU A 296 24.15 -7.03 0.94
CA LEU A 296 23.54 -5.75 0.55
C LEU A 296 24.52 -4.84 -0.19
N ALA A 297 25.82 -4.90 0.09
CA ALA A 297 26.80 -4.09 -0.62
C ALA A 297 26.94 -4.54 -2.08
N ASN A 298 26.94 -5.86 -2.33
CA ASN A 298 26.94 -6.39 -3.70
C ASN A 298 25.65 -6.06 -4.45
N ILE A 299 24.50 -6.08 -3.76
CA ILE A 299 23.22 -5.63 -4.33
C ILE A 299 23.30 -4.16 -4.78
N VAL A 300 23.82 -3.28 -3.92
CA VAL A 300 23.99 -1.86 -4.26
C VAL A 300 24.95 -1.67 -5.43
N LYS A 301 26.04 -2.45 -5.52
CA LYS A 301 26.97 -2.43 -6.67
C LYS A 301 26.32 -2.92 -7.97
N ALA A 302 25.44 -3.92 -7.89
CA ALA A 302 24.73 -4.46 -9.04
C ALA A 302 23.61 -3.53 -9.54
N PHE A 303 22.95 -2.81 -8.62
CA PHE A 303 21.80 -1.95 -8.92
C PHE A 303 21.96 -0.53 -8.35
N PRO A 304 23.05 0.19 -8.65
CA PRO A 304 23.33 1.48 -8.02
C PRO A 304 22.28 2.54 -8.37
N LEU A 305 21.77 2.52 -9.61
CA LEU A 305 20.75 3.43 -10.13
C LEU A 305 19.39 3.28 -9.44
N VAL A 306 19.14 2.15 -8.77
CA VAL A 306 17.91 1.93 -8.01
C VAL A 306 18.19 2.13 -6.52
N ALA A 307 19.20 1.46 -5.98
CA ALA A 307 19.44 1.43 -4.54
C ALA A 307 19.76 2.80 -3.94
N TRP A 308 20.60 3.61 -4.61
CA TRP A 308 21.00 4.91 -4.05
C TRP A 308 19.87 5.94 -4.02
N PRO A 309 19.10 6.17 -5.10
CA PRO A 309 17.92 7.03 -5.03
C PRO A 309 16.89 6.54 -4.01
N GLU A 310 16.68 5.22 -3.91
CA GLU A 310 15.75 4.63 -2.95
C GLU A 310 16.14 4.90 -1.49
N MET A 311 17.43 4.74 -1.14
CA MET A 311 17.94 5.13 0.17
C MET A 311 17.81 6.63 0.40
N ALA A 312 18.24 7.43 -0.57
CA ALA A 312 18.24 8.89 -0.47
C ALA A 312 16.84 9.47 -0.29
N GLN A 313 15.83 8.84 -0.91
CA GLN A 313 14.45 9.31 -0.90
C GLN A 313 13.63 8.78 0.28
N TYR A 314 13.79 7.52 0.68
CA TYR A 314 12.86 6.88 1.61
C TYR A 314 13.47 6.54 2.97
N HIS A 315 14.79 6.43 3.08
CA HIS A 315 15.41 6.03 4.32
C HIS A 315 15.34 7.15 5.37
N PRO A 316 14.85 6.88 6.60
CA PRO A 316 14.63 7.91 7.62
C PRO A 316 15.93 8.51 8.18
N SER A 317 17.01 7.72 8.26
CA SER A 317 18.34 8.19 8.68
C SER A 317 19.48 7.45 7.94
N PRO A 318 19.76 7.82 6.68
CA PRO A 318 20.62 7.03 5.80
C PRO A 318 22.12 7.16 6.08
N ALA A 319 22.57 8.17 6.84
CA ALA A 319 23.99 8.48 6.97
C ALA A 319 24.83 7.30 7.47
N SER A 320 24.30 6.53 8.43
CA SER A 320 24.98 5.34 8.97
C SER A 320 25.11 4.23 7.92
N LEU A 321 24.06 3.98 7.14
CA LEU A 321 24.09 3.01 6.04
C LEU A 321 25.03 3.47 4.91
N PHE A 322 25.00 4.75 4.57
CA PHE A 322 25.89 5.34 3.57
C PHE A 322 27.37 5.16 3.94
N ASN A 323 27.74 5.48 5.18
CA ASN A 323 29.10 5.25 5.67
C ASN A 323 29.49 3.77 5.60
N TRP A 324 28.59 2.86 5.99
CA TRP A 324 28.82 1.41 5.94
C TRP A 324 29.04 0.89 4.51
N LEU A 325 28.31 1.45 3.54
CA LEU A 325 28.41 1.14 2.11
C LEU A 325 29.72 1.66 1.51
N VAL A 326 30.08 2.91 1.80
CA VAL A 326 31.34 3.52 1.34
C VAL A 326 32.56 2.76 1.84
N GLN A 327 32.55 2.32 3.10
CA GLN A 327 33.61 1.47 3.67
C GLN A 327 33.80 0.15 2.92
N ARG A 328 32.80 -0.29 2.14
CA ARG A 328 32.82 -1.49 1.28
C ARG A 328 33.05 -1.18 -0.20
N GLY A 329 33.43 0.06 -0.51
CA GLY A 329 33.67 0.53 -1.86
C GLY A 329 32.40 0.74 -2.69
N CYS A 330 31.23 0.85 -2.05
CA CYS A 330 30.00 1.28 -2.72
C CYS A 330 29.91 2.80 -2.62
N TRP A 331 30.25 3.50 -3.70
CA TRP A 331 30.11 4.95 -3.76
C TRP A 331 28.80 5.34 -4.47
N PRO A 332 28.13 6.44 -4.05
CA PRO A 332 27.04 7.00 -4.82
C PRO A 332 27.58 7.44 -6.18
N TYR A 333 26.80 7.23 -7.22
CA TYR A 333 27.15 7.73 -8.54
C TYR A 333 26.72 9.20 -8.68
N SER A 334 27.47 9.92 -9.49
CA SER A 334 27.07 11.21 -10.04
C SER A 334 27.18 11.09 -11.55
N THR A 335 26.09 11.33 -12.28
CA THR A 335 26.14 11.37 -13.74
C THR A 335 25.28 12.51 -14.25
N GLU A 336 25.80 13.27 -15.22
CA GLU A 336 25.05 14.35 -15.86
C GLU A 336 23.84 13.82 -16.68
N ALA A 337 23.93 12.57 -17.13
CA ALA A 337 22.94 11.93 -17.98
C ALA A 337 21.76 11.31 -17.20
N SER A 338 21.88 11.09 -15.89
CA SER A 338 20.80 10.50 -15.11
C SER A 338 19.86 11.59 -14.59
N PRO A 339 18.55 11.49 -14.86
CA PRO A 339 17.58 12.42 -14.29
C PRO A 339 17.43 12.24 -12.78
N ASP A 340 17.75 11.05 -12.24
CA ASP A 340 17.46 10.63 -10.86
C ASP A 340 18.76 10.28 -10.13
N THR A 341 19.63 11.27 -9.93
CA THR A 341 20.80 11.06 -9.08
C THR A 341 20.39 11.00 -7.60
N PRO A 342 21.17 10.35 -6.72
CA PRO A 342 20.81 10.21 -5.31
C PRO A 342 20.70 11.57 -4.61
N LEU A 343 21.59 12.52 -4.92
CA LEU A 343 21.57 13.86 -4.33
C LEU A 343 20.32 14.63 -4.75
N LEU A 344 19.94 14.56 -6.03
CA LEU A 344 18.72 15.21 -6.52
C LEU A 344 17.47 14.56 -5.93
N ALA A 345 17.42 13.23 -5.83
CA ALA A 345 16.34 12.52 -5.17
C ALA A 345 16.19 12.97 -3.70
N ALA A 346 17.28 12.97 -2.91
CA ALA A 346 17.24 13.47 -1.54
C ALA A 346 16.74 14.92 -1.47
N ALA A 347 17.29 15.80 -2.31
CA ALA A 347 16.94 17.22 -2.33
C ALA A 347 15.48 17.46 -2.72
N GLN A 348 14.95 16.74 -3.73
CA GLN A 348 13.59 16.90 -4.23
C GLN A 348 12.53 16.48 -3.21
N TYR A 349 12.83 15.44 -2.42
CA TYR A 349 11.93 14.89 -1.39
C TYR A 349 12.21 15.44 0.02
N ASP A 350 12.89 16.58 0.12
CA ASP A 350 13.15 17.28 1.39
C ASP A 350 13.89 16.44 2.45
N ARG A 351 14.77 15.53 2.00
CA ARG A 351 15.53 14.63 2.87
C ARG A 351 16.83 15.28 3.34
N PHE A 352 16.73 16.27 4.23
CA PHE A 352 17.85 17.10 4.67
C PHE A 352 19.10 16.30 5.10
N GLU A 353 18.97 15.27 5.95
CA GLU A 353 20.12 14.45 6.39
C GLU A 353 20.80 13.75 5.21
N ALA A 354 20.01 13.15 4.31
CA ALA A 354 20.50 12.49 3.10
C ALA A 354 21.16 13.49 2.16
N THR A 355 20.53 14.65 1.94
CA THR A 355 21.06 15.74 1.10
C THR A 355 22.39 16.24 1.64
N ASN A 356 22.47 16.51 2.95
CA ASN A 356 23.70 16.98 3.58
C ASN A 356 24.83 15.96 3.41
N TRP A 357 24.58 14.68 3.75
CA TRP A 357 25.60 13.66 3.58
C TRP A 357 26.05 13.53 2.11
N LEU A 358 25.10 13.47 1.17
CA LEU A 358 25.40 13.30 -0.25
C LEU A 358 26.12 14.52 -0.82
N LEU A 359 25.77 15.74 -0.41
CA LEU A 359 26.41 16.97 -0.88
C LEU A 359 27.89 17.01 -0.53
N TRP A 360 28.24 16.69 0.72
CA TRP A 360 29.65 16.67 1.17
C TRP A 360 30.46 15.51 0.59
N ASN A 361 29.79 14.49 0.04
CA ASN A 361 30.41 13.34 -0.63
C ASN A 361 30.24 13.36 -2.16
N ASN A 362 29.69 14.45 -2.72
CA ASN A 362 29.49 14.62 -4.15
C ASN A 362 30.34 15.81 -4.63
N HIS A 363 31.23 15.56 -5.60
CA HIS A 363 32.13 16.57 -6.15
C HIS A 363 31.65 17.16 -7.48
N ASN A 364 30.44 16.80 -7.93
CA ASN A 364 29.88 17.29 -9.18
C ASN A 364 29.15 18.62 -8.94
N ALA A 365 29.87 19.71 -9.22
CA ALA A 365 29.32 21.06 -9.19
C ALA A 365 27.99 21.15 -9.96
N TRP A 366 27.92 20.71 -11.21
CA TRP A 366 26.69 20.81 -12.01
C TRP A 366 25.47 20.18 -11.34
N GLU A 367 25.64 19.03 -10.69
CA GLU A 367 24.57 18.38 -9.94
C GLU A 367 24.14 19.19 -8.71
N GLN A 368 25.09 19.73 -7.95
CA GLN A 368 24.80 20.63 -6.82
C GLN A 368 24.00 21.85 -7.28
N TRP A 369 24.37 22.43 -8.43
CA TRP A 369 23.64 23.53 -9.06
C TRP A 369 22.20 23.16 -9.42
N LYS A 370 22.01 22.02 -10.09
CA LYS A 370 20.68 21.51 -10.44
C LYS A 370 19.81 21.31 -9.20
N CYS A 371 20.39 20.82 -8.11
CA CYS A 371 19.68 20.65 -6.84
C CYS A 371 19.34 21.98 -6.17
N ALA A 372 20.24 22.97 -6.23
CA ALA A 372 19.97 24.33 -5.75
C ALA A 372 18.79 24.96 -6.50
N ILE A 373 18.74 24.81 -7.83
CA ILE A 373 17.61 25.26 -8.65
C ILE A 373 16.31 24.53 -8.26
N ASN A 374 16.35 23.21 -8.11
CA ASN A 374 15.18 22.46 -7.67
C ASN A 374 14.68 22.92 -6.28
N ALA A 375 15.59 23.15 -5.34
CA ALA A 375 15.26 23.66 -4.01
C ALA A 375 14.68 25.08 -4.07
N ALA A 376 15.17 25.93 -4.97
CA ALA A 376 14.67 27.28 -5.20
C ALA A 376 13.20 27.27 -5.67
N GLU A 377 12.87 26.36 -6.59
CA GLU A 377 11.53 26.23 -7.19
C GLU A 377 10.45 25.68 -6.23
N ARG A 378 10.81 24.85 -5.24
CA ARG A 378 9.80 24.22 -4.35
C ARG A 378 9.42 25.13 -3.19
N GLN A 379 8.15 25.44 -2.92
CA GLN A 379 7.76 26.36 -1.83
C GLN A 379 7.49 25.63 -0.49
N THR A 380 8.51 24.99 0.10
CA THR A 380 8.44 24.34 1.42
C THR A 380 9.49 24.92 2.38
N GLU A 381 9.27 24.78 3.69
CA GLU A 381 10.27 25.19 4.70
C GLU A 381 11.58 24.40 4.55
N SER A 382 11.47 23.08 4.37
CA SER A 382 12.61 22.20 4.14
C SER A 382 13.42 22.57 2.90
N SER A 383 12.78 23.00 1.80
CA SER A 383 13.50 23.41 0.60
C SER A 383 14.30 24.69 0.79
N ALA A 384 13.89 25.59 1.70
CA ALA A 384 14.67 26.77 2.05
C ALA A 384 15.96 26.38 2.79
N HIS A 385 15.89 25.45 3.74
CA HIS A 385 17.08 24.91 4.42
C HIS A 385 18.01 24.14 3.47
N ILE A 386 17.44 23.35 2.56
CA ILE A 386 18.22 22.64 1.54
C ILE A 386 18.88 23.62 0.58
N LEU A 387 18.19 24.70 0.18
CA LEU A 387 18.77 25.73 -0.65
C LEU A 387 19.96 26.39 0.06
N ASP A 388 19.78 26.82 1.31
CA ASP A 388 20.85 27.43 2.13
C ASP A 388 22.11 26.54 2.19
N LEU A 389 21.89 25.24 2.40
CA LEU A 389 22.95 24.24 2.40
C LEU A 389 23.69 24.18 1.05
N PHE A 390 22.98 24.10 -0.07
CA PHE A 390 23.61 24.09 -1.39
C PHE A 390 24.35 25.39 -1.70
N LEU A 391 23.77 26.54 -1.37
CA LEU A 391 24.37 27.84 -1.62
C LEU A 391 25.65 28.04 -0.81
N THR A 392 25.66 27.56 0.44
CA THR A 392 26.88 27.52 1.25
C THR A 392 27.98 26.73 0.55
N CYS A 393 27.69 25.51 0.07
CA CYS A 393 28.69 24.70 -0.65
C CYS A 393 29.12 25.34 -1.99
N ILE A 394 28.19 25.87 -2.77
CA ILE A 394 28.46 26.55 -4.05
C ILE A 394 29.37 27.77 -3.84
N SER A 395 29.13 28.54 -2.78
CA SER A 395 29.94 29.73 -2.47
C SER A 395 31.39 29.40 -2.08
N LEU A 396 31.63 28.18 -1.59
CA LEU A 396 32.95 27.67 -1.20
C LEU A 396 33.69 26.96 -2.34
N ALA A 397 33.02 26.65 -3.46
CA ALA A 397 33.59 25.89 -4.56
C ALA A 397 34.52 26.75 -5.45
N VAL A 398 35.64 26.15 -5.89
CA VAL A 398 36.61 26.75 -6.82
C VAL A 398 36.88 25.77 -7.97
N PRO A 399 36.75 26.15 -9.25
CA PRO A 399 36.35 27.47 -9.77
C PRO A 399 34.84 27.72 -9.62
N PRO A 400 34.39 28.99 -9.65
CA PRO A 400 33.00 29.33 -9.45
C PRO A 400 32.11 28.73 -10.54
N HIS A 401 30.94 28.29 -10.08
CA HIS A 401 29.73 28.06 -10.87
C HIS A 401 29.47 29.16 -11.91
N PRO A 402 28.58 28.95 -12.91
CA PRO A 402 28.29 29.98 -13.92
C PRO A 402 28.14 31.35 -13.24
N LEU A 403 28.86 32.35 -13.75
CA LEU A 403 29.00 33.69 -13.15
C LEU A 403 27.67 34.38 -12.77
N ARG A 404 26.53 33.84 -13.23
CA ARG A 404 25.17 34.34 -13.03
C ARG A 404 24.30 33.46 -12.12
N TRP A 405 24.89 32.51 -11.41
CA TRP A 405 24.13 31.60 -10.55
C TRP A 405 23.25 32.35 -9.53
N PRO A 406 23.67 33.47 -8.87
CA PRO A 406 22.80 34.15 -7.92
C PRO A 406 21.55 34.71 -8.60
N GLN A 407 21.68 35.21 -9.83
CA GLN A 407 20.55 35.72 -10.61
C GLN A 407 19.61 34.59 -11.03
N ASP A 408 20.14 33.46 -11.50
CA ASP A 408 19.33 32.33 -11.93
C ASP A 408 18.52 31.73 -10.76
N VAL A 409 19.14 31.54 -9.58
CA VAL A 409 18.41 31.09 -8.37
C VAL A 409 17.36 32.11 -7.97
N THR A 410 17.71 33.39 -7.96
CA THR A 410 16.78 34.48 -7.61
C THR A 410 15.55 34.47 -8.51
N CYS A 411 15.73 34.35 -9.82
CA CYS A 411 14.64 34.25 -10.77
C CYS A 411 13.73 33.05 -10.44
N LYS A 412 14.32 31.87 -10.19
CA LYS A 412 13.56 30.67 -9.82
C LYS A 412 12.79 30.77 -8.52
N VAL A 413 13.36 31.39 -7.49
CA VAL A 413 12.63 31.64 -6.23
C VAL A 413 11.41 32.54 -6.49
N ILE A 414 11.57 33.60 -7.28
CA ILE A 414 10.50 34.57 -7.55
C ILE A 414 9.42 33.97 -8.44
N GLU A 415 9.80 33.29 -9.52
CA GLU A 415 8.88 32.58 -10.42
C GLU A 415 8.01 31.59 -9.63
N ALA A 416 8.64 30.72 -8.84
CA ALA A 416 7.92 29.72 -8.06
C ALA A 416 7.00 30.32 -6.99
N ALA A 417 7.42 31.40 -6.33
CA ALA A 417 6.56 32.10 -5.37
C ALA A 417 5.32 32.69 -6.07
N CYS A 418 5.48 33.22 -7.28
CA CYS A 418 4.39 33.74 -8.08
C CYS A 418 3.46 32.63 -8.56
N ASP A 419 3.99 31.51 -9.04
CA ASP A 419 3.18 30.36 -9.47
C ASP A 419 2.38 29.78 -8.30
N GLN A 420 3.01 29.59 -7.14
CA GLN A 420 2.35 29.11 -5.93
C GLN A 420 1.25 30.07 -5.46
N SER A 421 1.46 31.39 -5.61
CA SER A 421 0.46 32.40 -5.23
C SER A 421 -0.82 32.31 -6.06
N GLN A 422 -0.73 31.92 -7.34
CA GLN A 422 -1.89 31.77 -8.22
C GLN A 422 -2.76 30.57 -7.84
N LEU A 423 -2.16 29.54 -7.23
CA LEU A 423 -2.83 28.32 -6.79
C LEU A 423 -3.34 28.41 -5.35
N SER A 424 -2.87 29.39 -4.58
CA SER A 424 -3.06 29.47 -3.14
C SER A 424 -4.25 30.34 -2.72
N ARG A 425 -4.90 29.97 -1.61
CA ARG A 425 -5.85 30.87 -0.92
C ARG A 425 -5.10 32.06 -0.29
N ALA A 426 -5.83 33.15 -0.01
CA ALA A 426 -5.26 34.39 0.54
C ALA A 426 -4.40 34.16 1.81
N GLU A 427 -4.79 33.23 2.69
CA GLU A 427 -4.06 32.91 3.92
C GLU A 427 -2.67 32.28 3.66
N ASN A 428 -2.51 31.57 2.54
CA ASN A 428 -1.25 30.94 2.17
C ASN A 428 -0.30 31.90 1.44
N LEU A 429 -0.77 33.09 1.02
CA LEU A 429 0.07 34.08 0.35
C LEU A 429 1.17 34.60 1.28
N ARG A 430 0.86 34.81 2.56
CA ARG A 430 1.87 35.26 3.54
C ARG A 430 2.98 34.23 3.70
N ILE A 431 2.63 32.96 3.86
CA ILE A 431 3.60 31.85 3.99
C ILE A 431 4.50 31.78 2.75
N THR A 432 3.93 31.86 1.56
CA THR A 432 4.70 31.86 0.30
C THR A 432 5.67 33.05 0.22
N GLN A 433 5.24 34.25 0.64
CA GLN A 433 6.13 35.41 0.68
C GLN A 433 7.27 35.26 1.68
N ASP A 434 6.96 34.80 2.90
CA ASP A 434 7.94 34.63 3.97
C ASP A 434 9.02 33.61 3.54
N LEU A 435 8.61 32.49 2.92
CA LEU A 435 9.52 31.49 2.36
C LEU A 435 10.37 32.03 1.21
N ALA A 436 9.77 32.76 0.27
CA ALA A 436 10.51 33.37 -0.84
C ALA A 436 11.56 34.37 -0.32
N ILE A 437 11.18 35.23 0.64
CA ILE A 437 12.09 36.19 1.27
C ILE A 437 13.22 35.47 2.00
N GLN A 438 12.92 34.40 2.75
CA GLN A 438 13.94 33.59 3.43
C GLN A 438 14.97 33.04 2.44
N LYS A 439 14.52 32.43 1.34
CA LYS A 439 15.40 31.91 0.30
C LYS A 439 16.24 32.99 -0.36
N LEU A 440 15.65 34.13 -0.67
CA LEU A 440 16.39 35.25 -1.26
C LEU A 440 17.46 35.80 -0.30
N ARG A 441 17.22 35.77 1.02
CA ARG A 441 18.26 36.11 2.01
C ARG A 441 19.43 35.13 1.95
N CYS A 442 19.18 33.82 1.80
CA CYS A 442 20.24 32.83 1.60
C CYS A 442 21.05 33.13 0.33
N VAL A 443 20.38 33.47 -0.79
CA VAL A 443 21.06 33.86 -2.04
C VAL A 443 21.92 35.10 -1.84
N THR A 444 21.38 36.15 -1.22
CA THR A 444 22.12 37.39 -0.96
C THR A 444 23.33 37.16 -0.05
N ALA A 445 23.21 36.28 0.95
CA ALA A 445 24.30 35.96 1.88
C ALA A 445 25.43 35.15 1.20
N ALA A 446 25.09 34.26 0.27
CA ALA A 446 26.07 33.40 -0.42
C ALA A 446 26.67 34.03 -1.70
N ALA A 447 26.08 35.10 -2.23
CA ALA A 447 26.53 35.72 -3.47
C ALA A 447 27.87 36.46 -3.29
N PRO A 448 28.81 36.36 -4.26
CA PRO A 448 30.10 37.07 -4.18
C PRO A 448 29.98 38.59 -4.39
N HIS A 449 28.85 39.04 -4.94
CA HIS A 449 28.55 40.45 -5.20
C HIS A 449 27.11 40.76 -4.81
N PRO A 450 26.79 42.03 -4.51
CA PRO A 450 25.41 42.43 -4.23
C PRO A 450 24.44 41.98 -5.33
N VAL A 451 23.39 41.27 -4.94
CA VAL A 451 22.37 40.77 -5.88
C VAL A 451 21.46 41.92 -6.28
N VAL A 452 21.49 42.28 -7.56
CA VAL A 452 20.58 43.27 -8.14
C VAL A 452 19.38 42.56 -8.77
N TYR A 453 18.19 42.84 -8.25
CA TYR A 453 16.93 42.30 -8.73
C TYR A 453 16.44 43.08 -9.97
N THR A 454 16.07 42.35 -11.02
CA THR A 454 15.65 42.96 -12.29
C THR A 454 14.29 43.67 -12.16
N LYS A 455 14.03 44.65 -13.05
CA LYS A 455 12.71 45.29 -13.17
C LYS A 455 11.61 44.27 -13.48
N GLU A 456 11.95 43.22 -14.21
CA GLU A 456 11.05 42.13 -14.57
C GLU A 456 10.64 41.32 -13.33
N SER A 457 11.59 40.93 -12.49
CA SER A 457 11.32 40.24 -11.22
C SER A 457 10.38 41.03 -10.30
N LEU A 458 10.61 42.35 -10.19
CA LEU A 458 9.71 43.26 -9.45
C LEU A 458 8.31 43.34 -10.05
N LEU A 459 8.21 43.34 -11.38
CA LEU A 459 6.93 43.42 -12.08
C LEU A 459 6.13 42.12 -11.92
N ILE A 460 6.79 40.97 -12.03
CA ILE A 460 6.19 39.64 -11.86
C ILE A 460 5.65 39.49 -10.43
N ALA A 461 6.46 39.77 -9.41
CA ALA A 461 6.02 39.73 -8.01
C ALA A 461 4.87 40.70 -7.71
N LYS A 462 4.89 41.90 -8.31
CA LYS A 462 3.80 42.88 -8.17
C LYS A 462 2.49 42.40 -8.80
N ARG A 463 2.55 41.76 -9.98
CA ARG A 463 1.37 41.20 -10.65
C ARG A 463 0.76 40.04 -9.87
N ALA A 464 1.60 39.27 -9.19
CA ALA A 464 1.19 38.18 -8.30
C ALA A 464 0.63 38.66 -6.94
N GLY A 465 0.60 39.97 -6.67
CA GLY A 465 0.09 40.51 -5.40
C GLY A 465 1.01 40.27 -4.18
N LEU A 466 2.27 39.86 -4.41
CA LEU A 466 3.24 39.55 -3.36
C LEU A 466 3.91 40.83 -2.84
N THR A 467 3.16 41.62 -2.09
CA THR A 467 3.54 42.97 -1.65
C THR A 467 4.79 42.99 -0.77
N ASP A 468 4.92 42.08 0.18
CA ASP A 468 6.08 41.98 1.08
C ASP A 468 7.33 41.58 0.31
N LEU A 469 7.21 40.64 -0.63
CA LEU A 469 8.28 40.25 -1.52
C LEU A 469 8.74 41.44 -2.37
N VAL A 470 7.82 42.21 -2.97
CA VAL A 470 8.14 43.42 -3.74
C VAL A 470 8.89 44.45 -2.88
N ASN A 471 8.47 44.65 -1.63
CA ASN A 471 9.12 45.58 -0.72
C ASN A 471 10.54 45.12 -0.38
N PHE A 472 10.73 43.82 -0.12
CA PHE A 472 12.03 43.22 0.11
C PHE A 472 12.97 43.42 -1.10
N LEU A 473 12.52 43.10 -2.31
CA LEU A 473 13.30 43.26 -3.54
C LEU A 473 13.72 44.72 -3.77
N ARG A 474 12.83 45.69 -3.51
CA ARG A 474 13.15 47.13 -3.62
C ARG A 474 14.19 47.58 -2.60
N ALA A 475 14.08 47.10 -1.37
CA ALA A 475 15.03 47.41 -0.31
C ALA A 475 16.42 46.85 -0.67
N GLY A 476 16.49 45.60 -1.13
CA GLY A 476 17.74 44.98 -1.57
C GLY A 476 18.39 45.71 -2.74
N ASN A 477 17.62 46.16 -3.74
CA ASN A 477 18.17 46.97 -4.85
C ASN A 477 18.77 48.30 -4.39
N LYS A 478 18.14 48.98 -3.42
CA LYS A 478 18.69 50.23 -2.86
C LYS A 478 20.00 49.97 -2.13
N GLU A 479 20.08 48.87 -1.39
CA GLU A 479 21.28 48.51 -0.65
C GLU A 479 22.42 48.11 -1.59
N ALA A 480 22.14 47.28 -2.60
CA ALA A 480 23.12 46.90 -3.61
C ALA A 480 23.70 48.11 -4.36
N LEU A 481 22.88 49.11 -4.69
CA LEU A 481 23.34 50.35 -5.32
C LEU A 481 24.29 51.13 -4.41
N ARG A 482 23.98 51.26 -3.11
CA ARG A 482 24.87 51.92 -2.14
C ARG A 482 26.21 51.22 -2.02
N THR A 483 26.21 49.88 -1.90
CA THR A 483 27.46 49.11 -1.81
C THR A 483 28.31 49.26 -3.07
N LEU A 484 27.68 49.35 -4.25
CA LEU A 484 28.40 49.59 -5.50
C LEU A 484 28.98 51.00 -5.56
N GLU A 485 28.23 52.00 -5.12
CA GLU A 485 28.69 53.40 -5.03
C GLU A 485 29.87 53.55 -4.06
N ASP A 486 29.85 52.86 -2.91
CA ASP A 486 30.93 52.89 -1.92
C ASP A 486 32.21 52.15 -2.37
N SER A 487 32.10 51.28 -3.38
CA SER A 487 33.20 50.47 -3.90
C SER A 487 33.94 51.08 -5.10
N CYS A 488 33.41 52.18 -5.64
CA CYS A 488 33.98 52.96 -6.74
C CYS A 488 34.62 54.25 -6.21
#